data_AF-A0A836WAH6-F1
#
_entry.id   AF-A0A836WAH6-F1
#
_cell.length_a   1.000
_cell.length_b   1.000
_cell.length_c   1.000
_cell.angle_alpha   90.00
_cell.angle_beta   90.00
_cell.angle_gamma   90.00
#
_symmetry.space_group_name_H-M   'P 1'
#
loop_
_entity.id
_entity.type
_entity.pdbx_description
1 polymer ?
#
loop_
_entity_poly.entity_id
_entity_poly.type
_entity_poly.pdbx_seq_one_letter_code
_entity_poly.pdbx_strand_id
1 'polypeptide(L)'
;LIVASSDLYHGYSYEECNRTDERTLKAILRFDPEGFVDGLLSGKYQACGGGPIAAMLMAARELGADKVKILTHTNSNDVIGERGGYVVGYSAIAVYRSGTGGEEGKKRVGVELGLSEEDKRTLLTIARRTVERVTRGEPPPEFQVKSGKLLERRGAFVTLKEHGELRGCIGYVEGIKPLWEAVRDMARAAALEDPRFPPVRPEEVPKLEIEISVLTPLWRVKDIREIVIGRDGLIIRKGWRQGLLLPQVATEYGWDVKTFLEHTCLKAGLPRDAWKDPDSEIWAFSAEVFSEREL
;
A
#
# COMPACT_ATOMS: atom_id res chain seq x y z
N LEU A 1 -10.35 -16.18 -4.53
CA LEU A 1 -11.04 -15.48 -3.44
C LEU A 1 -12.21 -16.34 -3.00
N ILE A 2 -12.30 -16.68 -1.71
CA ILE A 2 -13.43 -17.40 -1.11
C ILE A 2 -14.17 -16.41 -0.22
N VAL A 3 -15.50 -16.37 -0.33
CA VAL A 3 -16.35 -15.48 0.48
C VAL A 3 -17.39 -16.35 1.18
N ALA A 4 -17.47 -16.22 2.49
CA ALA A 4 -18.57 -16.71 3.31
C ALA A 4 -19.29 -15.51 3.92
N SER A 5 -20.62 -15.57 3.94
CA SER A 5 -21.47 -14.53 4.53
C SER A 5 -22.39 -15.18 5.55
N SER A 6 -22.55 -14.53 6.69
CA SER A 6 -23.40 -14.98 7.78
C SER A 6 -23.67 -13.83 8.72
N ASP A 7 -24.88 -13.83 9.27
CA ASP A 7 -25.21 -13.09 10.48
C ASP A 7 -24.68 -13.86 11.70
N LEU A 8 -24.15 -13.15 12.70
CA LEU A 8 -23.50 -13.75 13.88
C LEU A 8 -24.47 -13.97 15.05
N TYR A 9 -25.48 -13.10 15.16
CA TYR A 9 -26.46 -13.13 16.24
C TYR A 9 -27.82 -12.68 15.73
N HIS A 10 -28.87 -13.23 16.32
CA HIS A 10 -30.25 -12.80 16.15
C HIS A 10 -30.95 -12.83 17.51
N GLY A 11 -31.42 -11.69 17.98
CA GLY A 11 -32.13 -11.65 19.25
C GLY A 11 -32.58 -10.25 19.64
N TYR A 12 -32.95 -10.07 20.90
CA TYR A 12 -33.56 -8.82 21.40
C TYR A 12 -32.70 -8.11 22.45
N SER A 13 -31.46 -8.55 22.65
CA SER A 13 -30.53 -7.99 23.63
C SER A 13 -29.25 -7.52 22.97
N TYR A 14 -29.00 -6.21 23.03
CA TYR A 14 -27.77 -5.58 22.55
C TYR A 14 -26.53 -6.12 23.26
N GLU A 15 -26.60 -6.28 24.58
CA GLU A 15 -25.48 -6.79 25.39
C GLU A 15 -25.19 -8.25 25.05
N GLU A 16 -26.23 -9.05 24.84
CA GLU A 16 -26.06 -10.45 24.47
C GLU A 16 -25.54 -10.63 23.05
N CYS A 17 -25.96 -9.77 22.11
CA CYS A 17 -25.40 -9.70 20.76
C CYS A 17 -23.89 -9.50 20.84
N ASN A 18 -23.42 -8.44 21.49
CA ASN A 18 -22.00 -8.13 21.60
C ASN A 18 -21.22 -9.24 22.31
N ARG A 19 -21.76 -9.79 23.40
CA ARG A 19 -21.14 -10.89 24.15
C ARG A 19 -21.04 -12.17 23.32
N THR A 20 -22.03 -12.46 22.48
CA THR A 20 -22.05 -13.66 21.64
C THR A 20 -21.15 -13.49 20.43
N ASP A 21 -21.23 -12.35 19.76
CA ASP A 21 -20.35 -11.99 18.66
C ASP A 21 -18.88 -12.04 19.10
N GLU A 22 -18.52 -11.42 20.23
CA GLU A 22 -17.14 -11.43 20.73
C GLU A 22 -16.63 -12.87 20.96
N ARG A 23 -17.49 -13.77 21.46
CA ARG A 23 -17.16 -15.19 21.66
C ARG A 23 -16.95 -15.90 20.32
N THR A 24 -17.87 -15.73 19.37
CA THR A 24 -17.76 -16.31 18.02
C THR A 24 -16.53 -15.77 17.28
N LEU A 25 -16.30 -14.47 17.32
CA LEU A 25 -15.16 -13.80 16.66
C LEU A 25 -13.82 -14.24 17.25
N LYS A 26 -13.71 -14.38 18.59
CA LYS A 26 -12.52 -14.94 19.24
C LYS A 26 -12.27 -16.39 18.81
N ALA A 27 -13.31 -17.16 18.53
CA ALA A 27 -13.16 -18.53 18.02
C ALA A 27 -12.65 -18.53 16.58
N ILE A 28 -13.19 -17.67 15.71
CA ILE A 28 -12.71 -17.50 14.33
C ILE A 28 -11.25 -17.03 14.30
N LEU A 29 -10.87 -16.08 15.18
CA LEU A 29 -9.49 -15.59 15.30
C LEU A 29 -8.46 -16.65 15.71
N ARG A 30 -8.88 -17.73 16.39
CA ARG A 30 -7.97 -18.86 16.73
C ARG A 30 -7.57 -19.68 15.51
N PHE A 31 -8.29 -19.52 14.40
CA PHE A 31 -8.09 -20.24 13.16
C PHE A 31 -8.05 -21.77 13.33
N ASP A 32 -8.99 -22.28 14.12
CA ASP A 32 -9.21 -23.69 14.41
C ASP A 32 -10.61 -24.09 13.88
N PRO A 33 -10.73 -24.52 12.61
CA PRO A 33 -12.00 -24.86 11.99
C PRO A 33 -12.74 -25.99 12.70
N GLU A 34 -12.02 -27.03 13.15
CA GLU A 34 -12.59 -28.16 13.88
C GLU A 34 -13.16 -27.71 15.23
N GLY A 35 -12.38 -26.98 16.03
CA GLY A 35 -12.84 -26.41 17.29
C GLY A 35 -13.98 -25.40 17.13
N PHE A 36 -14.01 -24.69 15.99
CA PHE A 36 -15.12 -23.80 15.65
C PHE A 36 -16.42 -24.59 15.37
N VAL A 37 -16.35 -25.69 14.60
CA VAL A 37 -17.50 -26.58 14.34
C VAL A 37 -18.04 -27.17 15.65
N ASP A 38 -17.17 -27.69 16.52
CA ASP A 38 -17.58 -28.23 17.82
C ASP A 38 -18.26 -27.18 18.69
N GLY A 39 -17.76 -25.95 18.65
CA GLY A 39 -18.36 -24.82 19.36
C GLY A 39 -19.72 -24.39 18.80
N LEU A 40 -19.96 -24.53 17.49
CA LEU A 40 -21.27 -24.31 16.89
C LEU A 40 -22.25 -25.42 17.29
N LEU A 41 -21.85 -26.69 17.21
CA LEU A 41 -22.69 -27.85 17.54
C LEU A 41 -23.09 -27.88 19.03
N SER A 42 -22.19 -27.42 19.91
CA SER A 42 -22.46 -27.31 21.34
C SER A 42 -23.23 -26.05 21.75
N GLY A 43 -23.56 -25.15 20.80
CA GLY A 43 -24.23 -23.87 21.07
C GLY A 43 -23.36 -22.83 21.78
N LYS A 44 -22.05 -23.08 21.88
CA LYS A 44 -21.08 -22.17 22.48
C LYS A 44 -20.81 -20.94 21.61
N TYR A 45 -20.89 -21.11 20.29
CA TYR A 45 -20.79 -20.06 19.27
C TYR A 45 -22.08 -20.00 18.46
N GLN A 46 -22.35 -18.83 17.87
CA GLN A 46 -23.52 -18.62 17.02
C GLN A 46 -23.10 -17.97 15.71
N ALA A 47 -23.68 -18.48 14.62
CA ALA A 47 -23.66 -17.92 13.28
C ALA A 47 -24.69 -18.68 12.43
N CYS A 48 -25.62 -18.00 11.76
CA CYS A 48 -26.62 -18.65 10.92
C CYS A 48 -25.99 -19.41 9.74
N GLY A 49 -24.87 -18.91 9.23
CA GLY A 49 -23.99 -19.52 8.24
C GLY A 49 -22.70 -20.09 8.86
N GLY A 50 -22.76 -20.63 10.08
CA GLY A 50 -21.59 -21.20 10.75
C GLY A 50 -20.91 -22.33 9.96
N GLY A 51 -21.67 -23.18 9.29
CA GLY A 51 -21.14 -24.21 8.38
C GLY A 51 -20.34 -23.64 7.21
N PRO A 52 -20.91 -22.70 6.42
CA PRO A 52 -20.15 -21.95 5.40
C PRO A 52 -18.88 -21.26 5.92
N ILE A 53 -18.91 -20.65 7.11
CA ILE A 53 -17.72 -20.06 7.73
C ILE A 53 -16.67 -21.15 8.01
N ALA A 54 -17.07 -22.27 8.62
CA ALA A 54 -16.17 -23.38 8.90
C ALA A 54 -15.54 -23.94 7.62
N ALA A 55 -16.33 -24.16 6.58
CA ALA A 55 -15.86 -24.62 5.28
C ALA A 55 -14.86 -23.63 4.64
N MET A 56 -15.12 -22.33 4.75
CA MET A 56 -14.19 -21.29 4.28
C MET A 56 -12.88 -21.33 5.07
N LEU A 57 -12.92 -21.47 6.39
CA LEU A 57 -11.71 -21.58 7.22
C LEU A 57 -10.90 -22.83 6.86
N MET A 58 -11.55 -23.98 6.67
CA MET A 58 -10.90 -25.22 6.23
C MET A 58 -10.23 -25.04 4.87
N ALA A 59 -10.96 -24.50 3.89
CA ALA A 59 -10.44 -24.26 2.55
C ALA A 59 -9.31 -23.23 2.55
N ALA A 60 -9.41 -22.16 3.33
CA ALA A 60 -8.37 -21.15 3.46
C ALA A 60 -7.09 -21.72 4.07
N ARG A 61 -7.21 -22.57 5.10
CA ARG A 61 -6.07 -23.28 5.71
C ARG A 61 -5.39 -24.21 4.71
N GLU A 62 -6.17 -24.97 3.94
CA GLU A 62 -5.64 -25.85 2.89
C GLU A 62 -4.93 -25.08 1.76
N LEU A 63 -5.44 -23.88 1.44
CA LEU A 63 -4.83 -22.96 0.50
C LEU A 63 -3.63 -22.19 1.09
N GLY A 64 -3.24 -22.50 2.33
CA GLY A 64 -2.03 -22.01 2.98
C GLY A 64 -2.19 -20.70 3.74
N ALA A 65 -3.41 -20.25 4.05
CA ALA A 65 -3.62 -19.17 5.01
C ALA A 65 -3.24 -19.61 6.43
N ASP A 66 -2.71 -18.70 7.23
CA ASP A 66 -2.24 -18.91 8.61
C ASP A 66 -2.58 -17.71 9.54
N LYS A 67 -3.22 -16.66 9.04
CA LYS A 67 -3.67 -15.48 9.79
C LYS A 67 -5.15 -15.22 9.59
N VAL A 68 -5.76 -14.68 10.64
CA VAL A 68 -7.13 -14.18 10.64
C VAL A 68 -7.14 -12.80 11.29
N LYS A 69 -7.80 -11.83 10.66
CA LYS A 69 -7.95 -10.47 11.19
C LYS A 69 -9.39 -10.00 11.05
N ILE A 70 -9.95 -9.48 12.14
CA ILE A 70 -11.22 -8.74 12.12
C ILE A 70 -10.93 -7.37 11.54
N LEU A 71 -11.60 -7.02 10.44
CA LEU A 71 -11.50 -5.71 9.79
C LEU A 71 -12.47 -4.72 10.41
N THR A 72 -13.69 -5.16 10.65
CA THR A 72 -14.71 -4.39 11.37
C THR A 72 -15.71 -5.33 12.03
N HIS A 73 -16.38 -4.83 13.06
CA HIS A 73 -17.49 -5.46 13.76
C HIS A 73 -18.50 -4.38 14.13
N THR A 74 -19.78 -4.66 13.92
CA THR A 74 -20.89 -3.77 14.24
C THR A 74 -22.17 -4.62 14.42
N ASN A 75 -23.26 -3.98 14.82
CA ASN A 75 -24.58 -4.61 14.87
C ASN A 75 -25.64 -3.62 14.37
N SER A 76 -26.84 -4.13 14.07
CA SER A 76 -27.92 -3.30 13.52
C SER A 76 -28.26 -2.09 14.40
N ASN A 77 -28.15 -2.22 15.73
CA ASN A 77 -28.45 -1.14 16.68
C ASN A 77 -27.40 -0.02 16.62
N ASP A 78 -26.12 -0.37 16.48
CA ASP A 78 -25.04 0.61 16.34
C ASP A 78 -25.10 1.35 14.99
N VAL A 79 -25.54 0.67 13.93
CA VAL A 79 -25.72 1.29 12.61
C VAL A 79 -26.86 2.32 12.61
N ILE A 80 -27.99 2.02 13.28
CA ILE A 80 -29.14 2.93 13.37
C ILE A 80 -29.02 3.96 14.49
N GLY A 81 -28.10 3.77 15.44
CA GLY A 81 -27.90 4.68 16.57
C GLY A 81 -28.94 4.54 17.69
N GLU A 82 -29.74 3.48 17.69
CA GLU A 82 -30.78 3.21 18.68
C GLU A 82 -30.55 1.86 19.36
N ARG A 83 -30.59 1.85 20.70
CA ARG A 83 -30.45 0.62 21.49
C ARG A 83 -31.83 0.11 21.89
N GLY A 84 -32.30 -0.92 21.21
CA GLY A 84 -33.56 -1.59 21.53
C GLY A 84 -34.09 -2.42 20.35
N GLY A 85 -35.02 -3.33 20.64
CA GLY A 85 -35.62 -4.18 19.62
C GLY A 85 -34.71 -5.31 19.14
N TYR A 86 -35.05 -5.85 17.97
CA TYR A 86 -34.33 -6.97 17.37
C TYR A 86 -32.97 -6.52 16.82
N VAL A 87 -31.91 -7.21 17.22
CA VAL A 87 -30.53 -6.90 16.89
C VAL A 87 -29.87 -8.05 16.15
N VAL A 88 -29.06 -7.69 15.14
CA VAL A 88 -28.26 -8.61 14.35
C VAL A 88 -26.79 -8.21 14.37
N GLY A 89 -25.91 -9.18 14.60
CA GLY A 89 -24.46 -8.99 14.67
C GLY A 89 -23.75 -9.20 13.32
N TYR A 90 -22.83 -8.31 12.97
CA TYR A 90 -22.11 -8.32 11.69
C TYR A 90 -20.60 -8.13 11.88
N SER A 91 -19.80 -8.85 11.11
CA SER A 91 -18.36 -8.61 11.06
C SER A 91 -17.78 -8.86 9.68
N ALA A 92 -16.77 -8.06 9.31
CA ALA A 92 -15.91 -8.35 8.18
C ALA A 92 -14.58 -8.93 8.70
N ILE A 93 -14.21 -10.09 8.19
CA ILE A 93 -13.04 -10.86 8.63
C ILE A 93 -12.20 -11.21 7.41
N ALA A 94 -10.91 -10.96 7.47
CA ALA A 94 -9.93 -11.39 6.48
C ALA A 94 -9.20 -12.63 6.99
N VAL A 95 -9.20 -13.69 6.19
CA VAL A 95 -8.35 -14.88 6.39
C VAL A 95 -7.31 -14.87 5.30
N TYR A 96 -6.04 -14.87 5.70
CA TYR A 96 -4.93 -14.61 4.78
C TYR A 96 -3.68 -15.36 5.23
N ARG A 97 -2.68 -15.39 4.35
CA ARG A 97 -1.36 -15.95 4.63
C ARG A 97 -0.41 -14.85 5.08
N SER A 98 0.13 -14.89 6.29
CA SER A 98 1.41 -14.26 6.65
C SER A 98 2.51 -14.91 5.83
N GLY A 99 2.89 -14.27 4.72
CA GLY A 99 4.06 -14.67 3.95
C GLY A 99 3.86 -15.95 3.13
N THR A 100 3.35 -15.88 1.89
CA THR A 100 4.24 -15.78 0.73
C THR A 100 4.47 -14.35 0.22
N GLY A 101 3.89 -13.37 0.92
CA GLY A 101 4.31 -11.97 0.90
C GLY A 101 4.17 -11.35 2.29
N GLY A 102 5.28 -10.83 2.83
CA GLY A 102 5.29 -9.93 3.99
C GLY A 102 5.45 -10.59 5.36
N GLU A 103 6.70 -10.87 5.74
CA GLU A 103 7.28 -10.57 7.06
C GLU A 103 8.79 -10.88 7.13
N GLU A 104 9.38 -11.45 6.08
CA GLU A 104 10.82 -11.30 5.78
C GLU A 104 11.04 -10.11 4.84
N GLY A 105 11.25 -8.94 5.44
CA GLY A 105 11.42 -7.67 4.73
C GLY A 105 10.14 -7.19 4.05
N LYS A 106 9.96 -5.87 3.96
CA LYS A 106 9.34 -5.35 2.75
C LYS A 106 10.11 -6.03 1.61
N LYS A 107 9.50 -6.94 0.83
CA LYS A 107 10.09 -7.31 -0.46
C LYS A 107 10.26 -5.97 -1.15
N ARG A 108 11.50 -5.49 -1.24
CA ARG A 108 11.81 -4.20 -1.86
C ARG A 108 11.22 -4.31 -3.25
N VAL A 109 10.08 -3.68 -3.44
CA VAL A 109 9.50 -3.53 -4.75
C VAL A 109 10.46 -2.59 -5.46
N GLY A 110 11.30 -3.18 -6.29
CA GLY A 110 12.47 -2.46 -6.74
C GLY A 110 13.66 -3.29 -7.19
N VAL A 111 14.69 -2.57 -7.60
CA VAL A 111 15.98 -3.11 -8.03
C VAL A 111 17.09 -2.46 -7.20
N GLU A 112 18.23 -3.12 -7.07
CA GLU A 112 19.43 -2.49 -6.54
C GLU A 112 20.07 -1.64 -7.64
N LEU A 113 20.10 -0.32 -7.46
CA LEU A 113 20.72 0.63 -8.39
C LEU A 113 22.23 0.80 -8.15
N GLY A 114 22.77 0.04 -7.20
CA GLY A 114 24.15 0.16 -6.75
C GLY A 114 24.41 1.43 -5.93
N LEU A 115 23.38 1.98 -5.27
CA LEU A 115 23.55 3.01 -4.25
C LEU A 115 24.18 2.37 -3.01
N SER A 116 25.30 2.92 -2.56
CA SER A 116 25.90 2.50 -1.29
C SER A 116 25.03 2.92 -0.11
N GLU A 117 25.23 2.31 1.06
CA GLU A 117 24.56 2.71 2.30
C GLU A 117 24.89 4.17 2.66
N GLU A 118 26.10 4.65 2.33
CA GLU A 118 26.50 6.05 2.49
C GLU A 118 25.72 6.98 1.55
N ASP A 119 25.50 6.57 0.29
CA ASP A 119 24.67 7.33 -0.66
C ASP A 119 23.23 7.46 -0.15
N LYS A 120 22.65 6.36 0.35
CA LYS A 120 21.28 6.34 0.87
C LYS A 120 21.15 7.25 2.09
N ARG A 121 22.07 7.14 3.06
CA ARG A 121 22.12 8.02 4.23
C ARG A 121 22.30 9.50 3.85
N THR A 122 23.12 9.77 2.84
CA THR A 122 23.30 11.14 2.31
C THR A 122 22.00 11.68 1.74
N LEU A 123 21.28 10.89 0.93
CA LEU A 123 20.00 11.30 0.36
C LEU A 123 18.92 11.51 1.43
N LEU A 124 18.83 10.62 2.43
CA LEU A 124 17.91 10.81 3.57
C LEU A 124 18.26 12.07 4.36
N THR A 125 19.53 12.34 4.60
CA THR A 125 20.00 13.58 5.26
C THR A 125 19.61 14.82 4.47
N ILE A 126 19.77 14.77 3.14
CA ILE A 126 19.36 15.87 2.24
C ILE A 126 17.86 16.12 2.38
N ALA A 127 17.04 15.08 2.28
CA ALA A 127 15.60 15.19 2.41
C ALA A 127 15.19 15.75 3.78
N ARG A 128 15.70 15.16 4.87
CA ARG A 128 15.43 15.56 6.26
C ARG A 128 15.74 17.03 6.52
N ARG A 129 16.97 17.46 6.24
CA ARG A 129 17.38 18.85 6.43
C ARG A 129 16.62 19.82 5.55
N THR A 130 16.22 19.38 4.35
CA THR A 130 15.38 20.21 3.48
C THR A 130 14.01 20.42 4.09
N VAL A 131 13.33 19.36 4.52
CA VAL A 131 12.02 19.44 5.19
C VAL A 131 12.09 20.33 6.43
N GLU A 132 13.12 20.17 7.28
CA GLU A 132 13.31 21.00 8.47
C GLU A 132 13.42 22.50 8.18
N ARG A 133 14.16 22.89 7.13
CA ARG A 133 14.33 24.31 6.78
C ARG A 133 13.09 24.90 6.13
N VAL A 134 12.54 24.22 5.14
CA VAL A 134 11.42 24.78 4.35
C VAL A 134 10.15 24.90 5.17
N THR A 135 9.92 24.01 6.15
CA THR A 135 8.77 24.12 7.07
C THR A 135 8.89 25.33 8.01
N ARG A 136 10.10 25.83 8.25
CA ARG A 136 10.36 27.09 8.99
C ARG A 136 10.33 28.33 8.10
N GLY A 137 10.02 28.19 6.81
CA GLY A 137 10.03 29.27 5.83
C GLY A 137 11.45 29.66 5.36
N GLU A 138 12.46 28.85 5.65
CA GLU A 138 13.83 29.06 5.17
C GLU A 138 14.05 28.43 3.78
N PRO A 139 15.02 28.93 2.99
CA PRO A 139 15.36 28.30 1.73
C PRO A 139 15.96 26.90 1.93
N PRO A 140 15.79 25.97 0.97
CA PRO A 140 16.45 24.67 0.98
C PRO A 140 17.96 24.81 1.19
N PRO A 141 18.60 23.91 1.97
CA PRO A 141 20.04 23.93 2.13
C PRO A 141 20.77 23.58 0.82
N GLU A 142 21.98 24.10 0.69
CA GLU A 142 22.93 23.62 -0.31
C GLU A 142 23.70 22.42 0.24
N PHE A 143 24.03 21.49 -0.64
CA PHE A 143 24.76 20.28 -0.31
C PHE A 143 25.90 20.08 -1.30
N GLN A 144 27.02 19.59 -0.79
CA GLN A 144 28.11 19.08 -1.62
C GLN A 144 28.12 17.56 -1.52
N VAL A 145 27.87 16.90 -2.64
CA VAL A 145 27.93 15.44 -2.74
C VAL A 145 29.19 15.05 -3.50
N LYS A 146 29.89 14.02 -3.01
CA LYS A 146 31.12 13.49 -3.62
C LYS A 146 30.86 12.28 -4.51
N SER A 147 29.77 11.56 -4.26
CA SER A 147 29.43 10.34 -4.97
C SER A 147 28.96 10.63 -6.40
N GLY A 148 29.60 9.97 -7.37
CA GLY A 148 29.20 10.06 -8.78
C GLY A 148 27.77 9.58 -9.03
N LYS A 149 27.27 8.62 -8.24
CA LYS A 149 25.89 8.11 -8.33
C LYS A 149 24.85 9.19 -8.00
N LEU A 150 25.16 10.04 -7.03
CA LEU A 150 24.26 11.13 -6.63
C LEU A 150 24.24 12.27 -7.66
N LEU A 151 25.27 12.35 -8.52
CA LEU A 151 25.36 13.30 -9.63
C LEU A 151 24.65 12.80 -10.91
N GLU A 152 24.31 11.51 -11.00
CA GLU A 152 23.53 10.97 -12.10
C GLU A 152 22.13 11.59 -12.15
N ARG A 153 21.62 11.86 -13.35
CA ARG A 153 20.27 12.39 -13.51
C ARG A 153 19.25 11.25 -13.38
N ARG A 154 18.41 11.30 -12.35
CA ARG A 154 17.41 10.25 -12.06
C ARG A 154 16.10 10.85 -11.57
N GLY A 155 15.00 10.16 -11.89
CA GLY A 155 13.72 10.41 -11.26
C GLY A 155 13.76 9.97 -9.80
N ALA A 156 13.05 10.67 -8.94
CA ALA A 156 12.94 10.31 -7.53
C ALA A 156 11.59 10.75 -6.97
N PHE A 157 11.10 9.98 -6.00
CA PHE A 157 9.97 10.35 -5.16
C PHE A 157 10.45 10.44 -3.71
N VAL A 158 9.98 11.47 -3.01
CA VAL A 158 10.15 11.61 -1.55
C VAL A 158 8.78 11.46 -0.92
N THR A 159 8.69 10.53 0.02
CA THR A 159 7.47 10.23 0.78
C THR A 159 7.72 10.55 2.24
N LEU A 160 6.81 11.32 2.83
CA LEU A 160 6.75 11.64 4.24
C LEU A 160 5.64 10.81 4.87
N LYS A 161 5.93 10.13 5.98
CA LYS A 161 4.96 9.35 6.74
C LYS A 161 4.92 9.83 8.19
N GLU A 162 3.74 9.94 8.78
CA GLU A 162 3.56 10.20 10.22
C GLU A 162 2.90 8.98 10.84
N HIS A 163 3.50 8.37 11.86
CA HIS A 163 3.01 7.13 12.47
C HIS A 163 2.73 5.97 11.49
N GLY A 164 3.45 5.94 10.35
CA GLY A 164 3.27 4.94 9.29
C GLY A 164 2.26 5.32 8.20
N GLU A 165 1.47 6.37 8.42
CA GLU A 165 0.48 6.87 7.46
C GLU A 165 1.07 7.93 6.53
N LEU A 166 0.56 8.02 5.30
CA LEU A 166 1.05 8.98 4.30
C LEU A 166 0.74 10.43 4.73
N ARG A 167 1.78 11.28 4.79
CA ARG A 167 1.69 12.71 5.13
C ARG A 167 2.04 13.66 3.97
N GLY A 168 2.72 13.12 2.95
CA GLY A 168 3.03 13.81 1.71
C GLY A 168 3.86 12.91 0.79
N CYS A 169 3.66 12.96 -0.52
CA CYS A 169 4.49 12.24 -1.48
C CYS A 169 4.50 12.98 -2.82
N ILE A 170 5.68 13.46 -3.20
CA ILE A 170 5.90 14.15 -4.47
C ILE A 170 7.17 13.60 -5.12
N GLY A 171 7.16 13.53 -6.44
CA GLY A 171 8.27 13.05 -7.23
C GLY A 171 8.03 13.28 -8.71
N TYR A 172 9.07 13.04 -9.48
CA TYR A 172 8.99 12.97 -10.92
C TYR A 172 9.77 11.77 -11.43
N VAL A 173 9.40 11.33 -12.62
CA VAL A 173 9.84 10.04 -13.15
C VAL A 173 11.06 10.18 -14.04
N GLU A 174 11.12 11.27 -14.79
CA GLU A 174 12.24 11.55 -15.69
C GLU A 174 13.42 12.15 -14.94
N GLY A 175 14.63 11.69 -15.20
CA GLY A 175 15.84 12.27 -14.63
C GLY A 175 16.16 13.65 -15.19
N ILE A 176 15.48 14.69 -14.69
CA ILE A 176 15.69 16.07 -15.15
C ILE A 176 16.88 16.70 -14.42
N LYS A 177 17.13 16.36 -13.15
CA LYS A 177 18.24 16.91 -12.35
C LYS A 177 19.13 15.81 -11.77
N PRO A 178 20.35 16.14 -11.32
CA PRO A 178 21.14 15.24 -10.49
C PRO A 178 20.31 14.70 -9.31
N LEU A 179 20.49 13.43 -8.96
CA LEU A 179 19.68 12.74 -7.96
C LEU A 179 19.62 13.47 -6.61
N TRP A 180 20.72 14.04 -6.15
CA TRP A 180 20.75 14.80 -4.90
C TRP A 180 19.85 16.05 -4.95
N GLU A 181 19.84 16.77 -6.07
CA GLU A 181 18.96 17.92 -6.30
C GLU A 181 17.51 17.50 -6.44
N ALA A 182 17.27 16.38 -7.15
CA ALA A 182 15.95 15.79 -7.28
C ALA A 182 15.34 15.51 -5.91
N VAL A 183 16.08 14.82 -5.04
CA VAL A 183 15.64 14.51 -3.67
C VAL A 183 15.40 15.78 -2.84
N ARG A 184 16.31 16.76 -2.91
CA ARG A 184 16.11 18.06 -2.21
C ARG A 184 14.80 18.72 -2.65
N ASP A 185 14.61 18.89 -3.95
CA ASP A 185 13.47 19.61 -4.50
C ASP A 185 12.15 18.87 -4.23
N MET A 186 12.16 17.53 -4.35
CA MET A 186 10.99 16.70 -4.07
C MET A 186 10.68 16.60 -2.58
N ALA A 187 11.68 16.67 -1.69
CA ALA A 187 11.45 16.75 -0.25
C ALA A 187 10.75 18.06 0.13
N ARG A 188 11.16 19.19 -0.47
CA ARG A 188 10.46 20.48 -0.30
C ARG A 188 9.01 20.37 -0.78
N ALA A 189 8.80 19.87 -1.99
CA ALA A 189 7.47 19.77 -2.57
C ALA A 189 6.57 18.79 -1.79
N ALA A 190 7.09 17.65 -1.34
CA ALA A 190 6.34 16.70 -0.52
C ALA A 190 5.89 17.30 0.83
N ALA A 191 6.69 18.23 1.39
CA ALA A 191 6.34 18.91 2.64
C ALA A 191 5.34 20.07 2.45
N LEU A 192 5.42 20.82 1.35
CA LEU A 192 4.71 22.10 1.22
C LEU A 192 3.66 22.15 0.10
N GLU A 193 3.74 21.26 -0.89
CA GLU A 193 3.05 21.38 -2.17
C GLU A 193 2.22 20.15 -2.56
N ASP A 194 2.14 19.11 -1.71
CA ASP A 194 1.24 17.98 -1.96
C ASP A 194 -0.22 18.42 -1.80
N PRO A 195 -1.03 18.46 -2.89
CA PRO A 195 -2.37 19.05 -2.85
C PRO A 195 -3.38 18.26 -2.00
N ARG A 196 -3.02 17.04 -1.58
CA ARG A 196 -3.88 16.21 -0.73
C ARG A 196 -3.79 16.57 0.75
N PHE A 197 -2.76 17.31 1.15
CA PHE A 197 -2.47 17.60 2.55
C PHE A 197 -2.18 19.09 2.76
N PRO A 198 -2.47 19.65 3.94
CA PRO A 198 -1.93 20.96 4.30
C PRO A 198 -0.40 20.90 4.40
N PRO A 199 0.30 22.04 4.16
CA PRO A 199 1.75 22.11 4.37
C PRO A 199 2.16 21.59 5.75
N VAL A 200 3.24 20.84 5.80
CA VAL A 200 3.83 20.30 7.04
C VAL A 200 4.29 21.45 7.93
N ARG A 201 3.95 21.37 9.23
CA ARG A 201 4.39 22.34 10.23
C ARG A 201 5.73 21.95 10.86
N PRO A 202 6.53 22.91 11.35
CA PRO A 202 7.80 22.61 12.02
C PRO A 202 7.72 21.59 13.14
N GLU A 203 6.60 21.54 13.88
CA GLU A 203 6.40 20.64 15.02
C GLU A 203 6.07 19.21 14.61
N GLU A 204 5.61 19.00 13.37
CA GLU A 204 5.35 17.68 12.80
C GLU A 204 6.66 17.00 12.38
N VAL A 205 7.67 17.76 11.97
CA VAL A 205 8.91 17.24 11.36
C VAL A 205 9.59 16.15 12.19
N PRO A 206 9.75 16.28 13.53
CA PRO A 206 10.37 15.23 14.34
C PRO A 206 9.60 13.90 14.38
N LYS A 207 8.31 13.90 14.02
CA LYS A 207 7.44 12.72 14.00
C LYS A 207 7.40 12.04 12.63
N LEU A 208 7.93 12.71 11.60
CA LEU A 208 7.93 12.19 10.24
C LEU A 208 9.01 11.13 10.06
N GLU A 209 8.69 10.12 9.27
CA GLU A 209 9.62 9.20 8.65
C GLU A 209 9.72 9.55 7.15
N ILE A 210 10.94 9.59 6.64
CA ILE A 210 11.21 9.85 5.23
C ILE A 210 11.57 8.55 4.52
N GLU A 211 10.91 8.32 3.40
CA GLU A 211 11.18 7.23 2.46
C GLU A 211 11.48 7.83 1.08
N ILE A 212 12.54 7.35 0.44
CA ILE A 212 12.98 7.79 -0.88
C ILE A 212 12.86 6.63 -1.85
N SER A 213 12.27 6.88 -3.01
CA SER A 213 12.24 5.95 -4.14
C SER A 213 13.05 6.54 -5.28
N VAL A 214 14.23 5.99 -5.55
CA VAL A 214 15.11 6.41 -6.66
C VAL A 214 14.80 5.56 -7.87
N LEU A 215 14.49 6.17 -9.02
CA LEU A 215 14.05 5.41 -10.19
C LEU A 215 15.22 5.01 -11.09
N THR A 216 15.05 3.90 -11.80
CA THR A 216 15.86 3.60 -12.99
C THR A 216 15.56 4.62 -14.09
N PRO A 217 16.47 4.82 -15.05
CA PRO A 217 16.10 5.42 -16.33
C PRO A 217 14.91 4.68 -16.94
N LEU A 218 14.04 5.41 -17.62
CA LEU A 218 12.94 4.84 -18.37
C LEU A 218 13.48 4.03 -19.56
N TRP A 219 12.94 2.85 -19.78
CA TRP A 219 13.18 2.10 -21.02
C TRP A 219 11.87 1.86 -21.76
N ARG A 220 11.95 1.87 -23.09
CA ARG A 220 10.78 1.63 -23.95
C ARG A 220 10.52 0.13 -24.00
N VAL A 221 9.30 -0.26 -23.67
CA VAL A 221 8.84 -1.65 -23.76
C VAL A 221 8.47 -1.93 -25.21
N LYS A 222 9.15 -2.90 -25.83
CA LYS A 222 8.84 -3.36 -27.19
C LYS A 222 7.95 -4.60 -27.15
N ASP A 223 8.13 -5.44 -26.15
CA ASP A 223 7.33 -6.62 -25.90
C ASP A 223 6.82 -6.61 -24.44
N ILE A 224 5.51 -6.78 -24.26
CA ILE A 224 4.89 -6.79 -22.94
C ILE A 224 5.42 -7.92 -22.04
N ARG A 225 6.01 -8.97 -22.63
CA ARG A 225 6.64 -10.08 -21.89
C ARG A 225 7.90 -9.65 -21.15
N GLU A 226 8.47 -8.50 -21.47
CA GLU A 226 9.61 -7.91 -20.75
C GLU A 226 9.20 -7.35 -19.37
N ILE A 227 7.90 -7.07 -19.18
CA ILE A 227 7.35 -6.47 -17.96
C ILE A 227 7.28 -7.53 -16.85
N VAL A 228 7.89 -7.20 -15.71
CA VAL A 228 7.88 -8.05 -14.52
C VAL A 228 7.05 -7.39 -13.42
N ILE A 229 5.94 -8.04 -13.08
CA ILE A 229 5.05 -7.61 -11.98
C ILE A 229 5.82 -7.58 -10.66
N GLY A 230 5.66 -6.48 -9.91
CA GLY A 230 6.35 -6.26 -8.63
C GLY A 230 7.79 -5.77 -8.76
N ARG A 231 8.31 -5.63 -9.99
CA ARG A 231 9.60 -4.98 -10.27
C ARG A 231 9.41 -3.69 -11.07
N ASP A 232 8.55 -3.74 -12.09
CA ASP A 232 8.39 -2.65 -13.05
C ASP A 232 7.13 -1.83 -12.77
N GLY A 233 7.29 -0.52 -12.76
CA GLY A 233 6.23 0.46 -12.94
C GLY A 233 6.06 0.75 -14.43
N LEU A 234 4.87 1.22 -14.82
CA LEU A 234 4.53 1.50 -16.21
C LEU A 234 4.16 2.95 -16.40
N ILE A 235 4.53 3.48 -17.57
CA ILE A 235 4.04 4.73 -18.12
C ILE A 235 3.46 4.43 -19.49
N ILE A 236 2.24 4.92 -19.73
CA ILE A 236 1.64 4.93 -21.05
C ILE A 236 1.46 6.37 -21.50
N ARG A 237 1.99 6.69 -22.68
CA ARG A 237 1.87 8.00 -23.34
C ARG A 237 1.17 7.84 -24.67
N LYS A 238 0.20 8.72 -24.95
CA LYS A 238 -0.41 8.85 -26.28
C LYS A 238 -0.79 10.31 -26.52
N GLY A 239 -0.05 10.98 -27.40
CA GLY A 239 -0.17 12.43 -27.59
C GLY A 239 0.10 13.19 -26.28
N TRP A 240 -0.86 14.01 -25.85
CA TRP A 240 -0.77 14.79 -24.59
C TRP A 240 -1.21 14.02 -23.35
N ARG A 241 -1.72 12.79 -23.50
CA ARG A 241 -2.21 11.97 -22.39
C ARG A 241 -1.10 11.08 -21.84
N GLN A 242 -0.98 11.04 -20.51
CA GLN A 242 0.00 10.21 -19.81
C GLN A 242 -0.61 9.61 -18.55
N GLY A 243 -0.37 8.32 -18.34
CA GLY A 243 -0.69 7.61 -17.11
C GLY A 243 0.53 6.91 -16.58
N LEU A 244 0.70 6.87 -15.26
CA LEU A 244 1.75 6.14 -14.58
C LEU A 244 1.18 5.33 -13.43
N LEU A 245 1.69 4.10 -13.27
CA LEU A 245 1.52 3.32 -12.06
C LEU A 245 2.88 2.79 -11.56
N LEU A 246 3.08 2.87 -10.24
CA LEU A 246 4.29 2.41 -9.58
C LEU A 246 4.34 0.87 -9.52
N PRO A 247 5.54 0.27 -9.36
CA PRO A 247 5.66 -1.18 -9.45
C PRO A 247 4.86 -1.97 -8.40
N GLN A 248 4.63 -1.40 -7.21
CA GLN A 248 3.92 -2.07 -6.11
C GLN A 248 2.42 -2.21 -6.36
N VAL A 249 1.85 -1.35 -7.22
CA VAL A 249 0.41 -1.33 -7.45
C VAL A 249 -0.07 -2.66 -8.01
N ALA A 250 0.63 -3.22 -9.01
CA ALA A 250 0.22 -4.49 -9.59
C ALA A 250 0.28 -5.64 -8.58
N THR A 251 1.27 -5.66 -7.68
CA THR A 251 1.37 -6.69 -6.65
C THR A 251 0.32 -6.56 -5.57
N GLU A 252 -0.03 -5.34 -5.15
CA GLU A 252 -1.05 -5.10 -4.11
C GLU A 252 -2.44 -5.58 -4.54
N TYR A 253 -2.78 -5.39 -5.82
CA TYR A 253 -4.08 -5.79 -6.37
C TYR A 253 -4.07 -7.16 -7.06
N GLY A 254 -2.94 -7.88 -7.05
CA GLY A 254 -2.81 -9.19 -7.69
C GLY A 254 -3.03 -9.17 -9.21
N TRP A 255 -2.61 -8.10 -9.87
CA TRP A 255 -2.79 -7.92 -11.31
C TRP A 255 -1.73 -8.68 -12.12
N ASP A 256 -2.17 -9.20 -13.27
CA ASP A 256 -1.28 -9.66 -14.32
C ASP A 256 -0.80 -8.48 -15.20
N VAL A 257 0.16 -8.74 -16.09
CA VAL A 257 0.74 -7.72 -17.00
C VAL A 257 -0.34 -7.04 -17.83
N LYS A 258 -1.32 -7.80 -18.32
CA LYS A 258 -2.41 -7.27 -19.15
C LYS A 258 -3.25 -6.29 -18.35
N THR A 259 -3.70 -6.67 -17.16
CA THR A 259 -4.50 -5.83 -16.27
C THR A 259 -3.71 -4.58 -15.87
N PHE A 260 -2.41 -4.72 -15.61
CA PHE A 260 -1.56 -3.60 -15.26
C PHE A 260 -1.42 -2.57 -16.39
N LEU A 261 -1.29 -3.02 -17.64
CA LEU A 261 -1.31 -2.15 -18.83
C LEU A 261 -2.67 -1.45 -18.98
N GLU A 262 -3.78 -2.20 -18.88
CA GLU A 262 -5.13 -1.66 -19.01
C GLU A 262 -5.42 -0.57 -17.97
N HIS A 263 -5.01 -0.79 -16.71
CA HIS A 263 -5.18 0.19 -15.65
C HIS A 263 -4.25 1.39 -15.82
N THR A 264 -3.04 1.20 -16.36
CA THR A 264 -2.16 2.33 -16.72
C THR A 264 -2.77 3.17 -17.85
N CYS A 265 -3.42 2.56 -18.84
CA CYS A 265 -4.19 3.29 -19.87
C CYS A 265 -5.33 4.11 -19.25
N LEU A 266 -6.12 3.50 -18.37
CA LEU A 266 -7.20 4.23 -17.68
C LEU A 266 -6.67 5.40 -16.87
N LYS A 267 -5.51 5.24 -16.21
CA LYS A 267 -4.83 6.31 -15.48
C LYS A 267 -4.38 7.46 -16.41
N ALA A 268 -4.09 7.15 -17.67
CA ALA A 268 -3.81 8.13 -18.72
C ALA A 268 -5.07 8.80 -19.29
N GLY A 269 -6.27 8.41 -18.86
CA GLY A 269 -7.52 8.83 -19.49
C GLY A 269 -7.70 8.24 -20.90
N LEU A 270 -7.17 7.05 -21.14
CA LEU A 270 -7.26 6.31 -22.40
C LEU A 270 -8.17 5.07 -22.25
N PRO A 271 -8.74 4.54 -23.35
CA PRO A 271 -9.39 3.23 -23.36
C PRO A 271 -8.45 2.12 -22.86
N ARG A 272 -9.00 1.07 -22.26
CA ARG A 272 -8.22 -0.04 -21.64
C ARG A 272 -7.24 -0.69 -22.60
N ASP A 273 -7.61 -0.84 -23.86
CA ASP A 273 -6.83 -1.49 -24.89
C ASP A 273 -5.90 -0.54 -25.66
N ALA A 274 -5.82 0.74 -25.26
CA ALA A 274 -5.00 1.73 -25.94
C ALA A 274 -3.51 1.34 -26.00
N TRP A 275 -3.01 0.52 -25.08
CA TRP A 275 -1.63 0.02 -25.11
C TRP A 275 -1.31 -0.85 -26.33
N LYS A 276 -2.32 -1.37 -27.05
CA LYS A 276 -2.15 -2.12 -28.30
C LYS A 276 -2.02 -1.24 -29.52
N ASP A 277 -2.36 0.03 -29.40
CA ASP A 277 -2.30 1.00 -30.48
C ASP A 277 -0.83 1.31 -30.81
N PRO A 278 -0.41 1.29 -32.09
CA PRO A 278 0.97 1.60 -32.47
C PRO A 278 1.42 3.02 -32.10
N ASP A 279 0.49 3.97 -31.95
CA ASP A 279 0.79 5.34 -31.52
C ASP A 279 0.90 5.49 -30.00
N SER A 280 0.63 4.43 -29.23
CA SER A 280 0.84 4.41 -27.79
C SER A 280 2.26 3.99 -27.45
N GLU A 281 2.93 4.79 -26.63
CA GLU A 281 4.24 4.45 -26.11
C GLU A 281 4.11 3.83 -24.72
N ILE A 282 4.68 2.64 -24.56
CA ILE A 282 4.80 1.96 -23.28
C ILE A 282 6.25 2.11 -22.81
N TRP A 283 6.41 2.71 -21.63
CA TRP A 283 7.68 2.83 -20.95
C TRP A 283 7.61 2.11 -19.61
N ALA A 284 8.72 1.51 -19.19
CA ALA A 284 8.84 0.89 -17.89
C ALA A 284 10.02 1.49 -17.12
N PHE A 285 9.92 1.40 -15.79
CA PHE A 285 10.95 1.79 -14.84
C PHE A 285 10.89 0.88 -13.61
N SER A 286 11.97 0.78 -12.85
CA SER A 286 11.96 0.22 -11.50
C SER A 286 12.40 1.30 -10.50
N ALA A 287 12.34 1.01 -9.21
CA ALA A 287 12.80 1.92 -8.16
C ALA A 287 13.75 1.19 -7.19
N GLU A 288 14.70 1.88 -6.57
CA GLU A 288 15.29 1.45 -5.32
C GLU A 288 14.64 2.25 -4.19
N VAL A 289 14.05 1.55 -3.21
CA VAL A 289 13.32 2.17 -2.10
C VAL A 289 14.06 1.95 -0.80
N PHE A 290 14.23 3.01 -0.02
CA PHE A 290 14.87 2.99 1.31
C PHE A 290 14.26 4.07 2.20
N SER A 291 14.23 3.84 3.52
CA SER A 291 13.71 4.79 4.51
C SER A 291 14.60 4.90 5.75
N GLU A 292 14.37 5.93 6.57
CA GLU A 292 15.11 6.14 7.83
C GLU A 292 14.89 5.03 8.88
N ARG A 293 13.84 4.22 8.78
CA ARG A 293 13.67 3.06 9.68
C ARG A 293 14.67 1.94 9.39
N GLU A 294 15.20 1.90 8.18
CA GLU A 294 16.01 0.79 7.67
C GLU A 294 17.53 1.09 7.75
N LEU A 295 17.94 2.32 8.11
CA LEU A 295 19.32 2.84 7.96
C LEU A 295 19.83 3.64 9.16
#